data_AF-A0A7J8XCW3-F1
#
_entry.id   AF-A0A7J8XCW3-F1
#
_cell.length_a   1.000
_cell.length_b   1.000
_cell.length_c   1.000
_cell.angle_alpha   90.00
_cell.angle_beta   90.00
_cell.angle_gamma   90.00
#
_symmetry.space_group_name_H-M   'P 1'
#
loop_
_entity.id
_entity.type
_entity.pdbx_description
1 polymer ?
#
loop_
_entity_poly.entity_id
_entity_poly.type
_entity_poly.pdbx_seq_one_letter_code
_entity_poly.pdbx_strand_id
1 'polypeptide(L)'
;MFDFICIRYIVSDCDSVGVMYDTQHFTVTPEESAAATIKAGLDLDCGPFLAIYTDLAIRRGLLTVTDVDMALANTITVQMRLGMFDGEPSAQPYGHLGPRHVCTPDHKQLALEAARQGIVLLKNSRSLPLSTSRHRTVAVIGPNSDVTETMIGNYAGVACDYTSPLKGISRYVRTVHQPGCSNVACKANNLFGFAEVAARHSDATVLIMGLDQSIEAEFKDRTGLILPGYQQELVTRVAQASKGPTILVLMSGGPIDVSFAKYDRRVSAILWAGYPGQAGGTAIADVLFGTTNPGGKLPMTWYPQSYVAKVPMTNMGMRPSRGYPGRTYRFYKGPVVFPFGHGLSYTNFKQSLALAPTDLSVLINTNLFATKNYSTLSSNAIRVKHTNCDSLSLPLHIDVENIGNMDGTHTLLLFSEPPASVKWSPNKQLISFHRVHVVAGSKQRVKIDVHACKHLSVVDEFGIRRIPMGQHSLYIGDLKHSISLQANLEGIKN
;
A
#
# COMPACT_ATOMS: atom_id res chain seq x y z
N MET A 1 18.94 14.57 7.13
CA MET A 1 18.68 15.31 8.38
C MET A 1 17.39 16.02 8.06
N PHE A 2 16.28 15.60 8.65
CA PHE A 2 15.01 16.27 8.38
C PHE A 2 15.17 17.71 8.89
N ASP A 3 14.93 18.70 8.04
CA ASP A 3 14.75 20.07 8.51
C ASP A 3 13.50 20.09 9.36
N PHE A 4 13.70 19.99 10.67
CA PHE A 4 12.67 20.00 11.72
C PHE A 4 12.20 21.42 12.07
N ILE A 5 12.49 22.43 11.24
CA ILE A 5 12.03 23.80 11.46
C ILE A 5 10.68 23.96 10.75
N CYS A 6 9.66 23.31 11.28
CA CYS A 6 8.29 23.56 10.87
C CYS A 6 7.46 23.52 12.15
N ILE A 7 6.83 24.65 12.50
CA ILE A 7 5.92 24.78 13.64
C ILE A 7 4.86 23.68 13.53
N ARG A 8 4.92 22.72 14.44
CA ARG A 8 4.11 21.49 14.50
C ARG A 8 3.89 21.14 15.97
N TYR A 9 2.82 20.41 16.23
CA TYR A 9 2.62 19.72 17.50
C TYR A 9 2.58 18.20 17.24
N ILE A 10 2.94 17.41 18.25
CA ILE A 10 2.91 15.95 18.27
C ILE A 10 1.75 15.51 19.16
N VAL A 11 0.91 14.62 18.64
CA VAL A 11 -0.19 13.99 19.39
C VAL A 11 0.10 12.51 19.60
N SER A 12 -0.23 11.99 20.78
CA SER A 12 -0.14 10.57 21.09
C SER A 12 -1.22 9.79 20.33
N ASP A 13 -0.98 8.50 20.08
CA ASP A 13 -2.08 7.60 19.75
C ASP A 13 -2.93 7.35 21.01
N CYS A 14 -4.20 6.97 20.86
CA CYS A 14 -5.14 6.86 21.96
C CYS A 14 -5.10 5.44 22.56
N ASP A 15 -4.60 5.17 23.78
CA ASP A 15 -4.08 6.03 24.86
C ASP A 15 -2.62 5.65 25.19
N SER A 16 -1.68 6.10 24.37
CA SER A 16 -0.28 5.65 24.41
C SER A 16 0.45 6.05 25.69
N VAL A 17 0.10 7.20 26.27
CA VAL A 17 0.73 7.69 27.51
C VAL A 17 0.28 6.83 28.68
N GLY A 18 -1.01 6.46 28.73
CA GLY A 18 -1.51 5.44 29.65
C GLY A 18 -0.81 4.09 29.48
N VAL A 19 -0.75 3.57 28.25
CA VAL A 19 -0.11 2.28 27.96
C VAL A 19 1.36 2.24 28.39
N MET A 20 2.11 3.33 28.23
CA MET A 20 3.50 3.46 28.66
C MET A 20 3.68 3.22 30.17
N TYR A 21 2.71 3.65 30.98
CA TYR A 21 2.69 3.43 32.43
C TYR A 21 2.02 2.10 32.81
N ASP A 22 0.75 1.94 32.46
CA ASP A 22 -0.14 0.89 32.97
C ASP A 22 0.24 -0.50 32.46
N THR A 23 0.80 -0.60 31.26
CA THR A 23 1.06 -1.89 30.59
C THR A 23 2.56 -2.12 30.34
N GLN A 24 3.29 -1.10 29.91
CA GLN A 24 4.72 -1.23 29.61
C GLN A 24 5.60 -1.04 30.86
N HIS A 25 5.08 -0.42 31.91
CA HIS A 25 5.79 -0.14 33.16
C HIS A 25 7.13 0.58 32.93
N PHE A 26 7.16 1.53 31.99
CA PHE A 26 8.37 2.26 31.63
C PHE A 26 8.84 3.20 32.76
N THR A 27 7.90 3.78 33.51
CA THR A 27 8.15 4.65 34.67
C THR A 27 7.57 4.04 35.95
N VAL A 28 7.96 4.58 37.11
CA VAL A 28 7.49 4.08 38.41
C VAL A 28 6.18 4.74 38.80
N THR A 29 5.98 6.01 38.46
CA THR A 29 4.77 6.78 38.77
C THR A 29 4.14 7.40 37.52
N PRO A 30 2.81 7.59 37.49
CA PRO A 30 2.15 8.16 36.31
C PRO A 30 2.61 9.60 36.03
N GLU A 31 2.99 10.37 37.05
CA GLU A 31 3.56 11.71 36.87
C GLU A 31 4.93 11.69 36.16
N GLU A 32 5.74 10.64 36.37
CA GLU A 32 6.99 10.45 35.64
C GLU A 32 6.73 10.14 34.16
N SER A 33 5.67 9.40 33.83
CA SER A 33 5.26 9.19 32.43
C SER A 33 4.79 10.48 31.77
N ALA A 34 3.96 11.27 32.46
CA ALA A 34 3.53 12.58 31.97
C ALA A 34 4.75 13.50 31.72
N ALA A 35 5.68 13.54 32.68
CA ALA A 35 6.90 14.31 32.57
C ALA A 35 7.82 13.84 31.43
N ALA A 36 8.04 12.53 31.32
CA ALA A 36 8.92 11.95 30.30
C ALA A 36 8.39 12.20 28.89
N THR A 37 7.08 12.08 28.68
CA THR A 37 6.46 12.26 27.36
C THR A 37 6.46 13.72 26.91
N ILE A 38 6.07 14.66 27.78
CA ILE A 38 6.14 16.10 27.46
C ILE A 38 7.59 16.52 27.17
N LYS A 39 8.55 16.10 28.00
CA LYS A 39 9.98 16.40 27.77
C LYS A 39 10.54 15.76 26.50
N ALA A 40 9.96 14.65 26.03
CA ALA A 40 10.31 14.04 24.76
C ALA A 40 9.74 14.79 23.54
N GLY A 41 8.88 15.79 23.77
CA GLY A 41 8.24 16.60 22.73
C GLY A 41 6.80 16.22 22.43
N LEU A 42 6.12 15.44 23.28
CA LEU A 42 4.68 15.23 23.14
C LEU A 42 3.94 16.50 23.54
N ASP A 43 3.12 17.05 22.63
CA ASP A 43 2.42 18.31 22.86
C ASP A 43 0.95 18.10 23.26
N LEU A 44 0.32 17.05 22.74
CA LEU A 44 -1.10 16.75 22.96
C LEU A 44 -1.30 15.25 23.25
N ASP A 45 -2.14 14.95 24.23
CA ASP A 45 -2.52 13.58 24.55
C ASP A 45 -3.88 13.23 23.95
N CYS A 46 -3.96 12.14 23.19
CA CYS A 46 -5.22 11.51 22.84
C CYS A 46 -5.71 10.62 23.99
N GLY A 47 -6.10 11.25 25.08
CA GLY A 47 -6.47 10.54 26.30
C GLY A 47 -6.58 11.50 27.48
N PRO A 48 -7.01 11.01 28.64
CA PRO A 48 -7.09 11.82 29.83
C PRO A 48 -5.76 11.88 30.60
N PHE A 49 -4.74 11.10 30.20
CA PHE A 49 -3.57 10.83 31.04
C PHE A 49 -2.79 12.10 31.38
N LEU A 50 -2.42 12.90 30.38
CA LEU A 50 -1.73 14.16 30.64
C LEU A 50 -2.62 15.13 31.42
N ALA A 51 -3.93 15.18 31.15
CA ALA A 51 -4.85 16.06 31.87
C ALA A 51 -4.95 15.72 33.36
N ILE A 52 -4.81 14.44 33.73
CA ILE A 52 -4.88 13.97 35.12
C ILE A 52 -3.56 14.20 35.86
N TYR A 53 -2.42 13.85 35.26
CA TYR A 53 -1.16 13.71 36.02
C TYR A 53 -0.17 14.87 35.87
N THR A 54 -0.38 15.80 34.92
CA THR A 54 0.58 16.88 34.65
C THR A 54 0.72 17.88 35.79
N ASP A 55 -0.37 18.26 36.49
CA ASP A 55 -0.31 19.21 37.61
C ASP A 55 0.56 18.66 38.75
N LEU A 56 0.37 17.39 39.13
CA LEU A 56 1.17 16.77 40.18
C LEU A 56 2.62 16.56 39.73
N ALA A 57 2.86 16.28 38.44
CA ALA A 57 4.21 16.24 37.88
C ALA A 57 4.94 17.58 38.04
N ILE A 58 4.24 18.71 37.83
CA ILE A 58 4.80 20.06 38.08
C ILE A 58 5.06 20.27 39.57
N ARG A 59 4.09 19.96 40.44
CA ARG A 59 4.23 20.14 41.90
C ARG A 59 5.38 19.32 42.49
N ARG A 60 5.67 18.15 41.90
CA ARG A 60 6.80 17.29 42.28
C ARG A 60 8.14 17.72 41.65
N GLY A 61 8.15 18.79 40.83
CA GLY A 61 9.34 19.28 40.14
C GLY A 61 9.80 18.39 38.96
N LEU A 62 8.96 17.46 38.51
CA LEU A 62 9.24 16.59 37.36
C LEU A 62 9.03 17.34 36.04
N LEU A 63 8.18 18.35 36.03
CA LEU A 63 7.95 19.29 34.92
C LEU A 63 8.00 20.73 35.42
N THR A 64 8.26 21.66 34.51
CA THR A 64 8.06 23.08 34.71
C THR A 64 6.78 23.55 34.02
N VAL A 65 6.22 24.68 34.44
CA VAL A 65 5.11 25.31 33.71
C VAL A 65 5.54 25.67 32.28
N THR A 66 6.80 26.09 32.09
CA THR A 66 7.36 26.36 30.76
C THR A 66 7.30 25.15 29.83
N ASP A 67 7.52 23.93 30.33
CA ASP A 67 7.43 22.71 29.50
C ASP A 67 6.01 22.54 28.94
N VAL A 68 4.99 22.82 29.76
CA VAL A 68 3.57 22.74 29.35
C VAL A 68 3.19 23.91 28.44
N ASP A 69 3.65 25.12 28.75
CA ASP A 69 3.38 26.30 27.94
C ASP A 69 3.93 26.15 26.52
N MET A 70 5.09 25.50 26.35
CA MET A 70 5.66 25.22 25.04
C MET A 70 4.78 24.24 24.24
N ALA A 71 4.31 23.16 24.86
CA ALA A 71 3.39 22.20 24.25
C ALA A 71 2.06 22.87 23.82
N LEU A 72 1.51 23.72 24.69
CA LEU A 72 0.31 24.48 24.42
C LEU A 72 0.52 25.50 23.29
N ALA A 73 1.63 26.23 23.32
CA ALA A 73 1.98 27.20 22.29
C ALA A 73 2.08 26.55 20.90
N ASN A 74 2.69 25.36 20.80
CA ASN A 74 2.75 24.61 19.54
C ASN A 74 1.34 24.27 19.00
N THR A 75 0.45 23.80 19.88
CA THR A 75 -0.93 23.44 19.53
C THR A 75 -1.75 24.66 19.10
N ILE A 76 -1.73 25.73 19.89
CA ILE A 76 -2.47 26.96 19.60
C ILE A 76 -1.93 27.65 18.34
N THR A 77 -0.61 27.63 18.12
CA THR A 77 -0.03 28.24 16.91
C THR A 77 -0.54 27.56 15.64
N VAL A 78 -0.77 26.24 15.66
CA VAL A 78 -1.40 25.55 14.52
C VAL A 78 -2.87 25.98 14.36
N GLN A 79 -3.64 26.13 15.45
CA GLN A 79 -5.02 26.63 15.38
C GLN A 79 -5.10 28.06 14.84
N MET A 80 -4.18 28.94 15.25
CA MET A 80 -4.04 30.29 14.69
C MET A 80 -3.72 30.27 13.19
N ARG A 81 -2.81 29.40 12.74
CA ARG A 81 -2.51 29.24 11.29
C ARG A 81 -3.70 28.73 10.48
N LEU A 82 -4.63 28.03 11.11
CA LEU A 82 -5.89 27.58 10.49
C LEU A 82 -6.98 28.66 10.51
N GLY A 83 -6.68 29.86 11.05
CA GLY A 83 -7.60 30.99 11.10
C GLY A 83 -8.70 30.86 12.17
N MET A 84 -8.54 29.96 13.15
CA MET A 84 -9.56 29.73 14.19
C MET A 84 -9.81 30.97 15.09
N PHE A 85 -8.88 31.93 15.10
CA PHE A 85 -8.94 33.15 15.90
C PHE A 85 -9.09 34.41 15.04
N ASP A 86 -9.29 34.28 13.72
CA ASP A 86 -9.25 35.39 12.76
C ASP A 86 -10.65 36.04 12.54
N GLY A 87 -11.52 35.96 13.55
CA GLY A 87 -12.84 36.59 13.53
C GLY A 87 -13.91 35.80 12.77
N GLU A 88 -14.69 36.49 11.94
CA GLU A 88 -15.86 35.94 11.26
C GLU A 88 -15.45 34.77 10.33
N PRO A 89 -15.92 33.53 10.59
CA PRO A 89 -15.52 32.37 9.80
C PRO A 89 -15.79 32.54 8.31
N SER A 90 -16.89 33.18 7.94
CA SER A 90 -17.24 33.41 6.53
C SER A 90 -16.25 34.33 5.80
N ALA A 91 -15.42 35.10 6.50
CA ALA A 91 -14.33 35.88 5.89
C ALA A 91 -13.03 35.06 5.69
N GLN A 92 -12.96 33.83 6.19
CA GLN A 92 -11.77 32.98 6.15
C GLN A 92 -11.76 32.04 4.94
N PRO A 93 -10.57 31.61 4.43
CA PRO A 93 -10.44 30.81 3.21
C PRO A 93 -11.30 29.53 3.17
N TYR A 94 -11.59 28.93 4.33
CA TYR A 94 -12.34 27.68 4.44
C TYR A 94 -13.76 27.84 4.99
N GLY A 95 -14.16 29.03 5.49
CA GLY A 95 -15.41 29.18 6.23
C GLY A 95 -16.68 29.16 5.38
N HIS A 96 -16.55 29.18 4.05
CA HIS A 96 -17.67 28.95 3.14
C HIS A 96 -17.97 27.46 2.89
N LEU A 97 -17.11 26.53 3.33
CA LEU A 97 -17.35 25.10 3.21
C LEU A 97 -18.48 24.65 4.16
N GLY A 98 -19.21 23.62 3.77
CA GLY A 98 -20.42 23.20 4.47
C GLY A 98 -21.14 22.06 3.76
N PRO A 99 -22.34 21.64 4.23
CA PRO A 99 -23.00 20.41 3.79
C PRO A 99 -23.21 20.28 2.27
N ARG A 100 -23.45 21.39 1.56
CA ARG A 100 -23.61 21.39 0.09
C ARG A 100 -22.35 20.97 -0.68
N HIS A 101 -21.17 21.04 -0.04
CA HIS A 101 -19.89 20.64 -0.62
C HIS A 101 -19.54 19.18 -0.27
N VAL A 102 -20.36 18.51 0.53
CA VAL A 102 -20.21 17.07 0.85
C VAL A 102 -21.07 16.27 -0.13
N CYS A 103 -20.62 15.06 -0.49
CA CYS A 103 -21.38 14.15 -1.35
C CYS A 103 -21.72 14.69 -2.77
N THR A 104 -20.94 15.64 -3.30
CA THR A 104 -21.12 16.13 -4.67
C THR A 104 -20.90 15.01 -5.71
N PRO A 105 -21.45 15.12 -6.93
CA PRO A 105 -21.20 14.15 -8.00
C PRO A 105 -19.71 13.91 -8.25
N ASP A 106 -18.89 14.95 -8.20
CA ASP A 106 -17.44 14.85 -8.41
C ASP A 106 -16.75 14.03 -7.31
N HIS A 107 -17.17 14.19 -6.04
CA HIS A 107 -16.64 13.38 -4.93
C HIS A 107 -17.01 11.90 -5.08
N LYS A 108 -18.25 11.63 -5.47
CA LYS A 108 -18.72 10.26 -5.73
C LYS A 108 -17.97 9.64 -6.92
N GLN A 109 -17.75 10.41 -7.98
CA GLN A 109 -17.00 9.98 -9.15
C GLN A 109 -15.53 9.72 -8.82
N LEU A 110 -14.90 10.55 -7.98
CA LEU A 110 -13.54 10.34 -7.50
C LEU A 110 -13.43 9.04 -6.69
N ALA A 111 -14.38 8.76 -5.80
CA ALA A 111 -14.40 7.51 -5.04
C ALA A 111 -14.55 6.27 -5.95
N LEU A 112 -15.43 6.35 -6.95
CA LEU A 112 -15.58 5.30 -7.96
C LEU A 112 -14.30 5.10 -8.78
N GLU A 113 -13.66 6.19 -9.20
CA GLU A 113 -12.42 6.13 -9.97
C GLU A 113 -11.28 5.54 -9.13
N ALA A 114 -11.15 5.92 -7.85
CA ALA A 114 -10.17 5.32 -6.94
C ALA A 114 -10.35 3.79 -6.84
N ALA A 115 -11.59 3.32 -6.71
CA ALA A 115 -11.89 1.88 -6.68
C ALA A 115 -11.54 1.19 -8.01
N ARG A 116 -11.95 1.76 -9.15
CA ARG A 116 -11.61 1.25 -10.51
C ARG A 116 -10.10 1.14 -10.72
N GLN A 117 -9.35 2.16 -10.29
CA GLN A 117 -7.91 2.21 -10.43
C GLN A 117 -7.17 1.25 -9.48
N GLY A 118 -7.75 0.98 -8.31
CA GLY A 118 -7.19 0.14 -7.26
C GLY A 118 -7.41 -1.37 -7.44
N ILE A 119 -8.46 -1.79 -8.16
CA ILE A 119 -8.72 -3.21 -8.42
C ILE A 119 -7.54 -3.84 -9.19
N VAL A 120 -7.09 -4.99 -8.71
CA VAL A 120 -5.95 -5.74 -9.26
C VAL A 120 -6.43 -7.05 -9.87
N LEU A 121 -6.17 -7.25 -11.16
CA LEU A 121 -6.38 -8.54 -11.83
C LEU A 121 -5.17 -9.46 -11.57
N LEU A 122 -5.36 -10.48 -10.75
CA LEU A 122 -4.28 -11.38 -10.32
C LEU A 122 -4.07 -12.55 -11.29
N LYS A 123 -5.16 -13.08 -11.83
CA LYS A 123 -5.17 -14.20 -12.78
C LYS A 123 -6.27 -13.96 -13.81
N ASN A 124 -6.00 -14.26 -15.08
CA ASN A 124 -7.03 -14.33 -16.12
C ASN A 124 -6.62 -15.31 -17.23
N SER A 125 -7.38 -16.40 -17.38
CA SER A 125 -7.22 -17.39 -18.46
C SER A 125 -8.12 -17.06 -19.65
N ARG A 126 -8.11 -15.79 -20.10
CA ARG A 126 -8.95 -15.23 -21.18
C ARG A 126 -10.46 -15.36 -20.95
N SER A 127 -10.89 -15.38 -19.69
CA SER A 127 -12.31 -15.44 -19.31
C SER A 127 -12.93 -14.06 -19.11
N LEU A 128 -12.14 -13.10 -18.63
CA LEU A 128 -12.53 -11.70 -18.50
C LEU A 128 -11.97 -10.86 -19.65
N PRO A 129 -12.70 -9.82 -20.10
CA PRO A 129 -13.99 -9.37 -19.56
C PRO A 129 -15.18 -10.27 -19.97
N LEU A 130 -16.20 -10.32 -19.11
CA LEU A 130 -17.47 -10.96 -19.40
C LEU A 130 -18.23 -10.16 -20.46
N SER A 131 -18.85 -10.87 -21.39
CA SER A 131 -19.78 -10.31 -22.37
C SER A 131 -21.23 -10.42 -21.91
N THR A 132 -21.99 -9.33 -21.98
CA THR A 132 -23.43 -9.31 -21.67
C THR A 132 -24.27 -10.13 -22.66
N SER A 133 -23.79 -10.34 -23.89
CA SER A 133 -24.49 -11.15 -24.89
C SER A 133 -24.30 -12.66 -24.69
N ARG A 134 -23.11 -13.07 -24.21
CA ARG A 134 -22.76 -14.47 -23.93
C ARG A 134 -23.09 -14.92 -22.51
N HIS A 135 -22.96 -14.03 -21.52
CA HIS A 135 -23.18 -14.34 -20.12
C HIS A 135 -24.41 -13.59 -19.61
N ARG A 136 -25.60 -13.99 -20.07
CA ARG A 136 -26.85 -13.28 -19.79
C ARG A 136 -27.32 -13.47 -18.35
N THR A 137 -26.94 -14.60 -17.75
CA THR A 137 -27.20 -14.92 -16.35
C THR A 137 -25.89 -15.14 -15.62
N VAL A 138 -25.67 -14.45 -14.51
CA VAL A 138 -24.49 -14.61 -13.66
C VAL A 138 -24.89 -15.04 -12.25
N ALA A 139 -24.30 -16.14 -11.78
CA ALA A 139 -24.40 -16.52 -10.37
C ALA A 139 -23.49 -15.59 -9.57
N VAL A 140 -24.04 -14.91 -8.57
CA VAL A 140 -23.31 -13.99 -7.69
C VAL A 140 -23.31 -14.59 -6.30
N ILE A 141 -22.16 -15.11 -5.85
CA ILE A 141 -22.09 -16.01 -4.70
C ILE A 141 -21.07 -15.50 -3.67
N GLY A 142 -21.40 -15.56 -2.38
CA GLY A 142 -20.41 -15.42 -1.31
C GLY A 142 -20.79 -14.45 -0.20
N PRO A 143 -20.09 -14.51 0.95
CA PRO A 143 -20.41 -13.67 2.11
C PRO A 143 -20.20 -12.18 1.84
N ASN A 144 -19.35 -11.81 0.88
CA ASN A 144 -19.09 -10.42 0.49
C ASN A 144 -19.86 -10.00 -0.77
N SER A 145 -20.82 -10.79 -1.23
CA SER A 145 -21.51 -10.56 -2.50
C SER A 145 -22.56 -9.44 -2.46
N ASP A 146 -23.22 -9.24 -1.32
CA ASP A 146 -24.23 -8.21 -1.13
C ASP A 146 -24.03 -7.47 0.20
N VAL A 147 -22.93 -6.75 0.29
CA VAL A 147 -22.48 -6.04 1.50
C VAL A 147 -22.28 -4.56 1.23
N THR A 148 -22.40 -3.74 2.28
CA THR A 148 -22.11 -2.30 2.27
C THR A 148 -20.98 -1.95 3.25
N GLU A 149 -21.08 -2.44 4.49
CA GLU A 149 -20.11 -2.17 5.56
C GLU A 149 -18.72 -2.74 5.27
N THR A 150 -18.64 -3.99 4.81
CA THR A 150 -17.35 -4.60 4.47
C THR A 150 -16.59 -3.78 3.44
N MET A 151 -17.27 -3.10 2.50
CA MET A 151 -16.59 -2.35 1.44
C MET A 151 -15.82 -1.12 1.96
N ILE A 152 -16.21 -0.55 3.10
CA ILE A 152 -15.63 0.70 3.61
C ILE A 152 -14.52 0.49 4.66
N GLY A 153 -14.26 -0.75 5.08
CA GLY A 153 -13.18 -1.06 6.01
C GLY A 153 -13.41 -0.48 7.42
N ASN A 154 -12.38 0.13 8.00
CA ASN A 154 -12.41 0.82 9.30
C ASN A 154 -12.12 2.33 9.14
N TYR A 155 -12.20 3.08 10.24
CA TYR A 155 -12.03 4.55 10.26
C TYR A 155 -12.87 5.27 9.19
N ALA A 156 -14.06 4.74 8.91
CA ALA A 156 -14.97 5.24 7.90
C ALA A 156 -16.20 5.89 8.56
N GLY A 157 -16.59 7.05 8.06
CA GLY A 157 -17.88 7.65 8.37
C GLY A 157 -19.03 7.03 7.57
N VAL A 158 -20.23 7.60 7.71
CA VAL A 158 -21.40 7.20 6.92
C VAL A 158 -21.21 7.68 5.48
N ALA A 159 -21.19 6.75 4.52
CA ALA A 159 -21.04 7.11 3.12
C ALA A 159 -22.35 7.69 2.54
N CYS A 160 -22.21 8.47 1.47
CA CYS A 160 -23.34 9.14 0.81
C CYS A 160 -24.34 8.16 0.16
N ASP A 161 -23.84 7.04 -0.34
CA ASP A 161 -24.59 5.98 -1.01
C ASP A 161 -23.73 4.72 -1.09
N TYR A 162 -24.37 3.56 -1.21
CA TYR A 162 -23.66 2.29 -1.40
C TYR A 162 -24.13 1.57 -2.66
N THR A 163 -23.17 0.98 -3.37
CA THR A 163 -23.44 -0.02 -4.40
C THR A 163 -22.72 -1.32 -4.05
N SER A 164 -23.46 -2.32 -3.57
CA SER A 164 -22.92 -3.66 -3.30
C SER A 164 -22.49 -4.37 -4.60
N PRO A 165 -21.61 -5.38 -4.53
CA PRO A 165 -21.20 -6.13 -5.73
C PRO A 165 -22.38 -6.74 -6.49
N LEU A 166 -23.37 -7.30 -5.79
CA LEU A 166 -24.61 -7.80 -6.39
C LEU A 166 -25.34 -6.72 -7.18
N LYS A 167 -25.55 -5.54 -6.57
CA LYS A 167 -26.22 -4.40 -7.21
C LYS A 167 -25.42 -3.86 -8.39
N GLY A 168 -24.09 -3.88 -8.32
CA GLY A 168 -23.22 -3.49 -9.43
C GLY A 168 -23.35 -4.43 -10.62
N ILE A 169 -23.25 -5.74 -10.38
CA ILE A 169 -23.33 -6.77 -11.43
C ILE A 169 -24.73 -6.83 -12.06
N SER A 170 -25.79 -6.65 -11.26
CA SER A 170 -27.19 -6.68 -11.75
C SER A 170 -27.53 -5.56 -12.72
N ARG A 171 -26.70 -4.50 -12.81
CA ARG A 171 -26.84 -3.44 -13.83
C ARG A 171 -26.48 -3.92 -15.23
N TYR A 172 -25.68 -4.98 -15.35
CA TYR A 172 -25.21 -5.48 -16.64
C TYR A 172 -26.03 -6.67 -17.15
N VAL A 173 -26.42 -7.56 -16.24
CA VAL A 173 -26.98 -8.88 -16.57
C VAL A 173 -27.93 -9.35 -15.48
N ARG A 174 -28.74 -10.37 -15.77
CA ARG A 174 -29.58 -11.02 -14.76
C ARG A 174 -28.68 -11.75 -13.76
N THR A 175 -28.93 -11.56 -12.46
CA THR A 175 -28.17 -12.22 -11.40
C THR A 175 -28.98 -13.31 -10.71
N VAL A 176 -28.30 -14.39 -10.31
CA VAL A 176 -28.83 -15.39 -9.37
C VAL A 176 -27.94 -15.34 -8.14
N HIS A 177 -28.48 -14.79 -7.06
CA HIS A 177 -27.70 -14.55 -5.83
C HIS A 177 -27.82 -15.72 -4.86
N GLN A 178 -26.70 -16.10 -4.24
CA GLN A 178 -26.67 -17.00 -3.10
C GLN A 178 -25.55 -16.58 -2.13
N PRO A 179 -25.82 -16.42 -0.83
CA PRO A 179 -24.78 -16.00 0.11
C PRO A 179 -23.68 -17.07 0.27
N GLY A 180 -24.02 -18.37 0.17
CA GLY A 180 -23.09 -19.50 0.30
C GLY A 180 -22.56 -19.71 1.73
N CYS A 181 -22.25 -18.64 2.45
CA CYS A 181 -21.97 -18.61 3.89
C CYS A 181 -22.87 -17.55 4.54
N SER A 182 -23.23 -17.72 5.81
CA SER A 182 -24.03 -16.73 6.54
C SER A 182 -23.28 -15.41 6.82
N ASN A 183 -21.96 -15.46 6.90
CA ASN A 183 -21.06 -14.32 7.11
C ASN A 183 -19.64 -14.66 6.64
N VAL A 184 -18.74 -13.69 6.74
CA VAL A 184 -17.33 -13.83 6.33
C VAL A 184 -16.61 -14.93 7.11
N ALA A 185 -16.87 -15.12 8.41
CA ALA A 185 -16.24 -16.19 9.18
C ALA A 185 -16.59 -17.60 8.65
N CYS A 186 -17.67 -17.74 7.89
CA CYS A 186 -18.10 -18.96 7.19
C CYS A 186 -17.94 -20.25 8.01
N LYS A 187 -18.57 -20.30 9.19
CA LYS A 187 -18.42 -21.41 10.15
C LYS A 187 -19.20 -22.69 9.80
N ALA A 188 -20.03 -22.67 8.77
CA ALA A 188 -20.87 -23.80 8.35
C ALA A 188 -21.02 -23.85 6.82
N ASN A 189 -21.39 -25.01 6.28
CA ASN A 189 -21.50 -25.28 4.84
C ASN A 189 -22.93 -25.65 4.36
N ASN A 190 -23.94 -25.46 5.21
CA ASN A 190 -25.32 -25.85 4.95
C ASN A 190 -25.96 -25.13 3.73
N LEU A 191 -25.42 -23.98 3.31
CA LEU A 191 -25.93 -23.20 2.17
C LEU A 191 -25.22 -23.54 0.84
N PHE A 192 -24.23 -24.43 0.84
CA PHE A 192 -23.40 -24.69 -0.35
C PHE A 192 -24.21 -25.32 -1.48
N GLY A 193 -25.17 -26.18 -1.17
CA GLY A 193 -26.04 -26.82 -2.17
C GLY A 193 -26.79 -25.79 -3.03
N PHE A 194 -27.32 -24.73 -2.43
CA PHE A 194 -27.99 -23.66 -3.16
C PHE A 194 -27.02 -22.87 -4.06
N ALA A 195 -25.81 -22.59 -3.56
CA ALA A 195 -24.75 -21.92 -4.33
C ALA A 195 -24.33 -22.75 -5.56
N GLU A 196 -24.15 -24.07 -5.41
CA GLU A 196 -23.84 -24.98 -6.51
C GLU A 196 -24.96 -25.05 -7.55
N VAL A 197 -26.22 -25.03 -7.12
CA VAL A 197 -27.38 -25.01 -8.02
C VAL A 197 -27.43 -23.69 -8.80
N ALA A 198 -27.19 -22.55 -8.15
CA ALA A 198 -27.14 -21.25 -8.83
C ALA A 198 -26.02 -21.21 -9.89
N ALA A 199 -24.84 -21.74 -9.57
CA ALA A 199 -23.70 -21.83 -10.48
C ALA A 199 -23.94 -22.77 -11.67
N ARG A 200 -24.64 -23.89 -11.46
CA ARG A 200 -25.03 -24.83 -12.54
C ARG A 200 -25.96 -24.20 -13.58
N HIS A 201 -26.84 -23.29 -13.16
CA HIS A 201 -27.88 -22.69 -13.99
C HIS A 201 -27.54 -21.28 -14.51
N SER A 202 -26.29 -20.85 -14.35
CA SER A 202 -25.82 -19.54 -14.80
C SER A 202 -24.77 -19.68 -15.90
N ASP A 203 -24.69 -18.68 -16.79
CA ASP A 203 -23.74 -18.66 -17.90
C ASP A 203 -22.31 -18.34 -17.44
N ALA A 204 -22.16 -17.67 -16.30
CA ALA A 204 -20.91 -17.46 -15.58
C ALA A 204 -21.15 -17.38 -14.07
N THR A 205 -20.09 -17.56 -13.28
CA THR A 205 -20.15 -17.53 -11.83
C THR A 205 -19.12 -16.54 -11.28
N VAL A 206 -19.56 -15.63 -10.41
CA VAL A 206 -18.72 -14.69 -9.68
C VAL A 206 -18.84 -14.98 -8.19
N LEU A 207 -17.73 -15.43 -7.60
CA LEU A 207 -17.57 -15.70 -6.18
C LEU A 207 -16.92 -14.49 -5.50
N ILE A 208 -17.63 -13.80 -4.61
CA ILE A 208 -17.12 -12.66 -3.85
C ILE A 208 -16.83 -13.11 -2.42
N MET A 209 -15.54 -13.36 -2.17
CA MET A 209 -14.98 -13.93 -0.95
C MET A 209 -14.06 -12.93 -0.27
N GLY A 210 -13.45 -13.34 0.85
CA GLY A 210 -12.37 -12.59 1.48
C GLY A 210 -12.57 -12.41 2.98
N LEU A 211 -12.24 -11.22 3.46
CA LEU A 211 -12.20 -10.82 4.86
C LEU A 211 -13.14 -9.64 5.11
N ASP A 212 -13.25 -9.28 6.39
CA ASP A 212 -13.89 -8.08 6.91
C ASP A 212 -13.26 -7.72 8.27
N GLN A 213 -13.81 -6.70 8.94
CA GLN A 213 -13.35 -6.27 10.26
C GLN A 213 -13.61 -7.29 11.38
N SER A 214 -14.40 -8.35 11.13
CA SER A 214 -14.50 -9.49 12.05
C SER A 214 -13.26 -10.39 12.01
N ILE A 215 -12.40 -10.26 11.00
CA ILE A 215 -11.20 -11.09 10.83
C ILE A 215 -9.90 -10.27 10.96
N GLU A 216 -9.85 -9.07 10.40
CA GLU A 216 -8.69 -8.17 10.47
C GLU A 216 -9.12 -6.75 10.84
N ALA A 217 -8.75 -6.30 12.03
CA ALA A 217 -9.13 -4.98 12.55
C ALA A 217 -8.08 -4.47 13.55
N GLU A 218 -8.27 -3.24 14.03
CA GLU A 218 -7.57 -2.73 15.19
C GLU A 218 -7.77 -3.67 16.40
N PHE A 219 -6.72 -3.86 17.20
CA PHE A 219 -6.64 -4.88 18.27
C PHE A 219 -6.84 -6.33 17.80
N LYS A 220 -6.87 -6.59 16.49
CA LYS A 220 -7.19 -7.91 15.94
C LYS A 220 -6.33 -8.26 14.73
N ASP A 221 -5.11 -8.69 15.03
CA ASP A 221 -4.27 -9.38 14.07
C ASP A 221 -4.86 -10.74 13.67
N ARG A 222 -4.63 -11.12 12.41
CA ARG A 222 -4.98 -12.45 11.92
C ARG A 222 -4.00 -13.50 12.45
N THR A 223 -4.50 -14.71 12.63
CA THR A 223 -3.68 -15.88 12.99
C THR A 223 -3.16 -16.67 11.78
N GLY A 224 -3.58 -16.29 10.57
CA GLY A 224 -3.20 -16.95 9.32
C GLY A 224 -3.53 -16.12 8.07
N LEU A 225 -3.12 -16.65 6.92
CA LEU A 225 -3.28 -16.05 5.60
C LEU A 225 -4.35 -16.75 4.76
N ILE A 226 -4.92 -17.88 5.18
CA ILE A 226 -5.98 -18.56 4.43
C ILE A 226 -7.32 -17.82 4.53
N LEU A 227 -8.24 -18.10 3.61
CA LEU A 227 -9.63 -17.63 3.74
C LEU A 227 -10.27 -18.24 5.01
N PRO A 228 -11.12 -17.49 5.72
CA PRO A 228 -11.72 -17.94 6.96
C PRO A 228 -12.78 -19.03 6.74
N GLY A 229 -12.85 -19.97 7.69
CA GLY A 229 -13.84 -21.04 7.72
C GLY A 229 -13.88 -21.87 6.43
N TYR A 230 -15.08 -22.16 5.95
CA TYR A 230 -15.31 -23.02 4.79
C TYR A 230 -15.30 -22.27 3.45
N GLN A 231 -14.86 -21.01 3.38
CA GLN A 231 -14.86 -20.26 2.11
C GLN A 231 -14.03 -20.95 1.00
N GLN A 232 -12.89 -21.60 1.33
CA GLN A 232 -12.11 -22.34 0.34
C GLN A 232 -12.87 -23.56 -0.23
N GLU A 233 -13.64 -24.26 0.61
CA GLU A 233 -14.48 -25.37 0.19
C GLU A 233 -15.63 -24.85 -0.71
N LEU A 234 -16.27 -23.75 -0.33
CA LEU A 234 -17.33 -23.11 -1.13
C LEU A 234 -16.82 -22.79 -2.54
N VAL A 235 -15.66 -22.13 -2.65
CA VAL A 235 -15.04 -21.80 -3.93
C VAL A 235 -14.78 -23.05 -4.75
N THR A 236 -14.24 -24.11 -4.12
CA THR A 236 -13.90 -25.36 -4.79
C THR A 236 -15.14 -26.08 -5.33
N ARG A 237 -16.19 -26.20 -4.51
CA ARG A 237 -17.45 -26.88 -4.88
C ARG A 237 -18.23 -26.10 -5.93
N VAL A 238 -18.31 -24.78 -5.79
CA VAL A 238 -18.97 -23.93 -6.78
C VAL A 238 -18.21 -23.97 -8.10
N ALA A 239 -16.87 -23.89 -8.10
CA ALA A 239 -16.08 -24.00 -9.33
C ALA A 239 -16.24 -25.37 -10.03
N GLN A 240 -16.51 -26.44 -9.28
CA GLN A 240 -16.85 -27.76 -9.83
C GLN A 240 -18.26 -27.81 -10.45
N ALA A 241 -19.21 -27.13 -9.84
CA ALA A 241 -20.59 -27.09 -10.29
C ALA A 241 -20.83 -26.10 -11.43
N SER A 242 -20.01 -25.05 -11.55
CA SER A 242 -20.14 -23.99 -12.55
C SER A 242 -20.11 -24.54 -13.98
N LYS A 243 -21.09 -24.13 -14.78
CA LYS A 243 -21.14 -24.41 -16.23
C LYS A 243 -20.18 -23.53 -17.03
N GLY A 244 -20.05 -22.28 -16.63
CA GLY A 244 -19.29 -21.24 -17.33
C GLY A 244 -18.00 -20.83 -16.61
N PRO A 245 -17.36 -19.72 -17.04
CA PRO A 245 -16.18 -19.20 -16.37
C PRO A 245 -16.50 -18.86 -14.91
N THR A 246 -15.60 -19.27 -14.01
CA THR A 246 -15.68 -18.96 -12.57
C THR A 246 -14.64 -17.93 -12.20
N ILE A 247 -15.11 -16.79 -11.68
CA ILE A 247 -14.29 -15.64 -11.30
C ILE A 247 -14.33 -15.50 -9.78
N LEU A 248 -13.16 -15.47 -9.16
CA LEU A 248 -13.01 -15.21 -7.72
C LEU A 248 -12.65 -13.74 -7.50
N VAL A 249 -13.51 -13.00 -6.83
CA VAL A 249 -13.28 -11.63 -6.36
C VAL A 249 -12.97 -11.67 -4.87
N LEU A 250 -11.85 -11.09 -4.47
CA LEU A 250 -11.37 -11.07 -3.09
C LEU A 250 -11.47 -9.64 -2.55
N MET A 251 -12.28 -9.46 -1.51
CA MET A 251 -12.33 -8.23 -0.71
C MET A 251 -11.55 -8.46 0.59
N SER A 252 -10.45 -7.75 0.76
CA SER A 252 -9.59 -7.82 1.95
C SER A 252 -8.59 -6.67 1.94
N GLY A 253 -8.17 -6.20 3.10
CA GLY A 253 -6.99 -5.34 3.24
C GLY A 253 -5.72 -6.17 3.13
N GLY A 254 -5.60 -7.21 3.95
CA GLY A 254 -4.44 -8.09 3.98
C GLY A 254 -4.36 -9.09 2.82
N PRO A 255 -3.17 -9.67 2.57
CA PRO A 255 -3.00 -10.72 1.56
C PRO A 255 -3.66 -12.03 2.01
N ILE A 256 -4.09 -12.83 1.03
CA ILE A 256 -4.69 -14.15 1.26
C ILE A 256 -3.92 -15.21 0.48
N ASP A 257 -3.59 -16.33 1.12
CA ASP A 257 -3.07 -17.50 0.42
C ASP A 257 -4.19 -18.18 -0.39
N VAL A 258 -4.27 -17.79 -1.66
CA VAL A 258 -5.20 -18.35 -2.65
C VAL A 258 -4.52 -19.35 -3.57
N SER A 259 -3.45 -20.02 -3.13
CA SER A 259 -2.77 -21.05 -3.93
C SER A 259 -3.73 -22.12 -4.44
N PHE A 260 -4.72 -22.52 -3.64
CA PHE A 260 -5.77 -23.48 -4.02
C PHE A 260 -6.56 -23.05 -5.27
N ALA A 261 -6.86 -21.76 -5.42
CA ALA A 261 -7.59 -21.21 -6.55
C ALA A 261 -6.67 -20.76 -7.70
N LYS A 262 -5.44 -20.31 -7.37
CA LYS A 262 -4.44 -19.87 -8.35
C LYS A 262 -4.13 -20.98 -9.36
N TYR A 263 -3.95 -22.21 -8.89
CA TYR A 263 -3.56 -23.35 -9.74
C TYR A 263 -4.75 -24.16 -10.26
N ASP A 264 -5.96 -23.97 -9.73
CA ASP A 264 -7.17 -24.62 -10.25
C ASP A 264 -7.58 -23.98 -11.59
N ARG A 265 -7.68 -24.78 -12.66
CA ARG A 265 -8.09 -24.32 -14.00
C ARG A 265 -9.56 -23.93 -14.07
N ARG A 266 -10.40 -24.44 -13.15
CA ARG A 266 -11.83 -24.11 -13.07
C ARG A 266 -12.05 -22.66 -12.61
N VAL A 267 -11.15 -22.13 -11.78
CA VAL A 267 -11.13 -20.71 -11.42
C VAL A 267 -10.38 -19.94 -12.51
N SER A 268 -11.13 -19.42 -13.48
CA SER A 268 -10.56 -18.83 -14.69
C SER A 268 -10.00 -17.42 -14.50
N ALA A 269 -10.48 -16.69 -13.48
CA ALA A 269 -9.93 -15.38 -13.12
C ALA A 269 -9.96 -15.13 -11.61
N ILE A 270 -9.02 -14.30 -11.13
CA ILE A 270 -8.95 -13.84 -9.74
C ILE A 270 -8.75 -12.32 -9.75
N LEU A 271 -9.62 -11.60 -9.05
CA LEU A 271 -9.56 -10.16 -8.80
C LEU A 271 -9.35 -9.91 -7.31
N TRP A 272 -8.52 -8.93 -6.96
CA TRP A 272 -8.45 -8.38 -5.61
C TRP A 272 -8.96 -6.94 -5.63
N ALA A 273 -9.96 -6.66 -4.81
CA ALA A 273 -10.69 -5.38 -4.80
C ALA A 273 -10.36 -4.51 -3.58
N GLY A 274 -9.49 -4.98 -2.67
CA GLY A 274 -9.25 -4.26 -1.42
C GLY A 274 -10.54 -4.13 -0.58
N TYR A 275 -10.69 -2.97 0.05
CA TYR A 275 -11.97 -2.45 0.53
C TYR A 275 -12.38 -1.28 -0.40
N PRO A 276 -13.25 -1.53 -1.41
CA PRO A 276 -13.42 -0.64 -2.55
C PRO A 276 -14.35 0.56 -2.32
N GLY A 277 -14.74 0.82 -1.06
CA GLY A 277 -15.52 1.98 -0.66
C GLY A 277 -16.97 1.99 -1.17
N GLN A 278 -17.57 3.17 -1.13
CA GLN A 278 -19.01 3.38 -1.31
C GLN A 278 -19.54 2.92 -2.69
N ALA A 279 -18.73 3.07 -3.74
CA ALA A 279 -19.08 2.70 -5.11
C ALA A 279 -18.44 1.37 -5.56
N GLY A 280 -17.93 0.57 -4.61
CA GLY A 280 -17.09 -0.58 -4.88
C GLY A 280 -17.74 -1.65 -5.76
N GLY A 281 -19.03 -1.93 -5.57
CA GLY A 281 -19.76 -2.86 -6.43
C GLY A 281 -19.87 -2.41 -7.88
N THR A 282 -20.00 -1.10 -8.13
CA THR A 282 -19.95 -0.54 -9.49
C THR A 282 -18.57 -0.76 -10.10
N ALA A 283 -17.49 -0.45 -9.37
CA ALA A 283 -16.12 -0.65 -9.86
C ALA A 283 -15.80 -2.13 -10.15
N ILE A 284 -16.22 -3.05 -9.28
CA ILE A 284 -16.07 -4.49 -9.50
C ILE A 284 -16.80 -4.92 -10.78
N ALA A 285 -18.05 -4.49 -10.95
CA ALA A 285 -18.82 -4.80 -12.15
C ALA A 285 -18.18 -4.21 -13.42
N ASP A 286 -17.72 -2.96 -13.36
CA ASP A 286 -17.07 -2.29 -14.49
C ASP A 286 -15.84 -3.06 -15.00
N VAL A 287 -15.03 -3.59 -14.06
CA VAL A 287 -13.89 -4.44 -14.40
C VAL A 287 -14.37 -5.78 -14.96
N LEU A 288 -15.32 -6.46 -14.29
CA LEU A 288 -15.83 -7.76 -14.73
C LEU A 288 -16.37 -7.73 -16.16
N PHE A 289 -17.06 -6.66 -16.56
CA PHE A 289 -17.65 -6.51 -17.90
C PHE A 289 -16.80 -5.71 -18.87
N GLY A 290 -15.62 -5.24 -18.45
CA GLY A 290 -14.66 -4.58 -19.33
C GLY A 290 -15.03 -3.17 -19.75
N THR A 291 -15.95 -2.49 -19.05
CA THR A 291 -16.09 -1.02 -19.20
C THR A 291 -14.89 -0.30 -18.59
N THR A 292 -14.18 -0.95 -17.66
CA THR A 292 -12.89 -0.53 -17.13
C THR A 292 -11.84 -1.62 -17.36
N ASN A 293 -10.71 -1.24 -17.98
CA ASN A 293 -9.53 -2.10 -18.06
C ASN A 293 -8.70 -1.98 -16.75
N PRO A 294 -8.50 -3.06 -15.98
CA PRO A 294 -7.77 -2.98 -14.72
C PRO A 294 -6.29 -2.66 -14.94
N GLY A 295 -5.78 -1.70 -14.16
CA GLY A 295 -4.38 -1.27 -14.18
C GLY A 295 -3.69 -1.29 -12.81
N GLY A 296 -4.42 -1.72 -11.77
CA GLY A 296 -3.91 -1.80 -10.40
C GLY A 296 -2.77 -2.81 -10.25
N LYS A 297 -1.89 -2.57 -9.28
CA LYS A 297 -0.76 -3.45 -8.94
C LYS A 297 -0.75 -3.69 -7.44
N LEU A 298 -0.37 -4.89 -7.02
CA LEU A 298 -0.30 -5.25 -5.60
C LEU A 298 0.70 -4.35 -4.84
N PRO A 299 0.27 -3.64 -3.78
CA PRO A 299 1.17 -2.85 -2.94
C PRO A 299 1.87 -3.71 -1.86
N MET A 300 1.62 -5.02 -1.85
CA MET A 300 2.17 -5.96 -0.86
C MET A 300 2.45 -7.32 -1.50
N THR A 301 3.42 -8.04 -0.96
CA THR A 301 3.67 -9.43 -1.35
C THR A 301 2.60 -10.35 -0.75
N TRP A 302 2.03 -11.22 -1.57
CA TRP A 302 1.12 -12.27 -1.11
C TRP A 302 1.92 -13.53 -0.79
N TYR A 303 2.00 -13.87 0.49
CA TYR A 303 2.77 -15.00 1.00
C TYR A 303 1.92 -16.27 1.08
N PRO A 304 2.54 -17.46 0.96
CA PRO A 304 1.87 -18.70 1.31
C PRO A 304 1.67 -18.79 2.83
N GLN A 305 0.67 -19.56 3.28
CA GLN A 305 0.40 -19.81 4.71
C GLN A 305 1.64 -20.31 5.46
N SER A 306 2.52 -21.06 4.79
CA SER A 306 3.78 -21.54 5.39
C SER A 306 4.76 -20.43 5.79
N TYR A 307 4.56 -19.19 5.32
CA TYR A 307 5.35 -18.04 5.71
C TYR A 307 5.15 -17.66 7.18
N VAL A 308 3.89 -17.56 7.62
CA VAL A 308 3.58 -17.15 9.01
C VAL A 308 3.99 -18.21 10.04
N ALA A 309 4.19 -19.46 9.61
CA ALA A 309 4.78 -20.51 10.45
C ALA A 309 6.30 -20.35 10.65
N LYS A 310 6.99 -19.61 9.77
CA LYS A 310 8.47 -19.43 9.79
C LYS A 310 8.91 -18.06 10.28
N VAL A 311 8.00 -17.10 10.34
CA VAL A 311 8.28 -15.71 10.68
C VAL A 311 7.44 -15.35 11.91
N PRO A 312 8.03 -15.31 13.11
CA PRO A 312 7.35 -14.74 14.27
C PRO A 312 6.97 -13.30 13.96
N MET A 313 5.69 -12.94 14.05
CA MET A 313 5.23 -11.60 13.65
C MET A 313 5.84 -10.49 14.50
N THR A 314 6.25 -10.80 15.74
CA THR A 314 7.00 -9.92 16.66
C THR A 314 8.48 -9.72 16.30
N ASN A 315 9.05 -10.51 15.38
CA ASN A 315 10.43 -10.31 14.93
C ASN A 315 10.50 -9.21 13.87
N MET A 316 11.08 -8.06 14.22
CA MET A 316 11.16 -6.87 13.36
C MET A 316 12.31 -6.91 12.35
N GLY A 317 13.16 -7.94 12.38
CA GLY A 317 14.27 -8.10 11.45
C GLY A 317 13.77 -8.20 10.00
N MET A 318 14.22 -7.32 9.12
CA MET A 318 13.76 -7.33 7.72
C MET A 318 14.53 -8.34 6.85
N ARG A 319 15.80 -8.59 7.19
CA ARG A 319 16.73 -9.38 6.38
C ARG A 319 16.63 -10.88 6.68
N PRO A 320 16.88 -11.75 5.70
CA PRO A 320 16.97 -13.18 5.96
C PRO A 320 18.15 -13.51 6.87
N SER A 321 17.98 -14.52 7.71
CA SER A 321 19.02 -15.12 8.56
C SER A 321 18.76 -16.63 8.68
N ARG A 322 19.58 -17.38 9.42
CA ARG A 322 19.42 -18.83 9.54
C ARG A 322 18.03 -19.18 10.10
N GLY A 323 17.22 -19.88 9.30
CA GLY A 323 15.85 -20.25 9.65
C GLY A 323 14.81 -19.15 9.47
N TYR A 324 15.22 -17.93 9.12
CA TYR A 324 14.35 -16.76 8.95
C TYR A 324 14.41 -16.25 7.50
N PRO A 325 13.30 -16.31 6.74
CA PRO A 325 13.33 -16.07 5.30
C PRO A 325 13.37 -14.58 4.88
N GLY A 326 13.33 -13.65 5.83
CA GLY A 326 13.22 -12.21 5.56
C GLY A 326 11.79 -11.73 5.32
N ARG A 327 11.61 -10.40 5.24
CA ARG A 327 10.31 -9.72 5.08
C ARG A 327 10.29 -8.85 3.85
N THR A 328 9.09 -8.62 3.33
CA THR A 328 8.79 -7.80 2.13
C THR A 328 9.46 -8.29 0.85
N TYR A 329 9.08 -7.76 -0.30
CA TYR A 329 9.76 -8.04 -1.57
C TYR A 329 11.25 -7.63 -1.58
N ARG A 330 11.66 -6.74 -0.66
CA ARG A 330 13.04 -6.22 -0.59
C ARG A 330 14.03 -7.27 -0.11
N PHE A 331 13.62 -8.21 0.73
CA PHE A 331 14.55 -9.14 1.38
C PHE A 331 14.10 -10.60 1.32
N TYR A 332 12.79 -10.85 1.20
CA TYR A 332 12.27 -12.21 1.12
C TYR A 332 12.69 -12.89 -0.18
N LYS A 333 13.24 -14.10 -0.06
CA LYS A 333 13.68 -14.94 -1.20
C LYS A 333 12.88 -16.25 -1.34
N GLY A 334 11.85 -16.44 -0.51
CA GLY A 334 11.02 -17.63 -0.55
C GLY A 334 9.92 -17.56 -1.62
N PRO A 335 9.08 -18.62 -1.71
CA PRO A 335 7.97 -18.67 -2.64
C PRO A 335 6.90 -17.62 -2.30
N VAL A 336 6.27 -17.06 -3.32
CA VAL A 336 5.14 -16.11 -3.20
C VAL A 336 3.93 -16.64 -3.96
N VAL A 337 2.73 -16.33 -3.46
CA VAL A 337 1.48 -16.57 -4.18
C VAL A 337 1.37 -15.55 -5.32
N PHE A 338 1.52 -14.27 -5.00
CA PHE A 338 1.69 -13.18 -5.97
C PHE A 338 2.77 -12.21 -5.46
N PRO A 339 3.70 -11.77 -6.32
CA PRO A 339 4.74 -10.83 -5.91
C PRO A 339 4.18 -9.40 -5.73
N PHE A 340 4.88 -8.58 -4.95
CA PHE A 340 4.68 -7.12 -4.95
C PHE A 340 4.76 -6.58 -6.38
N GLY A 341 3.85 -5.68 -6.73
CA GLY A 341 3.76 -5.09 -8.06
C GLY A 341 3.08 -5.98 -9.12
N HIS A 342 2.57 -7.15 -8.75
CA HIS A 342 1.80 -7.99 -9.67
C HIS A 342 0.44 -7.39 -9.99
N GLY A 343 -0.01 -7.56 -11.23
CA GLY A 343 -1.34 -7.14 -11.69
C GLY A 343 -1.41 -7.17 -13.22
N LEU A 344 -2.47 -7.75 -13.76
CA LEU A 344 -2.71 -7.92 -15.19
C LEU A 344 -3.62 -6.80 -15.71
N SER A 345 -3.67 -6.66 -17.03
CA SER A 345 -4.57 -5.78 -17.77
C SER A 345 -5.31 -6.59 -18.84
N TYR A 346 -6.39 -6.05 -19.41
CA TYR A 346 -7.04 -6.61 -20.59
C TYR A 346 -6.31 -6.28 -21.90
N THR A 347 -5.25 -5.47 -21.84
CA THR A 347 -4.36 -5.22 -22.97
C THR A 347 -2.90 -5.55 -22.62
N ASN A 348 -2.04 -5.56 -23.64
CA ASN A 348 -0.62 -5.83 -23.50
C ASN A 348 0.18 -4.55 -23.73
N PHE A 349 1.17 -4.30 -22.88
CA PHE A 349 2.06 -3.15 -23.01
C PHE A 349 3.48 -3.62 -23.28
N LYS A 350 4.15 -2.96 -24.22
CA LYS A 350 5.59 -3.09 -24.47
C LYS A 350 6.29 -1.85 -23.94
N GLN A 351 7.43 -2.05 -23.31
CA GLN A 351 8.25 -0.97 -22.78
C GLN A 351 9.60 -0.93 -23.50
N SER A 352 10.16 0.26 -23.66
CA SER A 352 11.53 0.45 -24.15
C SER A 352 12.18 1.70 -23.55
N LEU A 353 13.50 1.70 -23.44
CA LEU A 353 14.27 2.85 -22.97
C LEU A 353 14.53 3.80 -24.13
N ALA A 354 14.03 5.03 -24.03
CA ALA A 354 14.29 6.09 -25.01
C ALA A 354 15.50 6.95 -24.65
N LEU A 355 15.75 7.14 -23.35
CA LEU A 355 16.93 7.80 -22.81
C LEU A 355 17.26 7.13 -21.47
N ALA A 356 18.47 6.61 -21.33
CA ALA A 356 18.92 5.94 -20.12
C ALA A 356 20.44 6.08 -19.99
N PRO A 357 20.95 7.14 -19.32
CA PRO A 357 22.38 7.32 -19.11
C PRO A 357 22.99 6.13 -18.35
N THR A 358 24.22 5.75 -18.70
CA THR A 358 24.91 4.58 -18.16
C THR A 358 25.88 4.91 -17.03
N ASP A 359 26.22 6.19 -16.85
CA ASP A 359 27.27 6.61 -15.92
C ASP A 359 26.85 7.86 -15.14
N LEU A 360 27.22 7.92 -13.87
CA LEU A 360 27.08 9.09 -13.01
C LEU A 360 28.34 9.30 -12.17
N SER A 361 28.96 10.46 -12.33
CA SER A 361 30.04 10.91 -11.44
C SER A 361 29.48 11.52 -10.17
N VAL A 362 29.86 10.96 -9.02
CA VAL A 362 29.49 11.46 -7.69
C VAL A 362 30.65 12.28 -7.15
N LEU A 363 30.47 13.60 -7.10
CA LEU A 363 31.46 14.53 -6.58
C LEU A 363 31.54 14.46 -5.06
N ILE A 364 32.75 14.32 -4.54
CA ILE A 364 33.03 14.31 -3.11
C ILE A 364 33.46 15.71 -2.68
N ASN A 365 32.74 16.32 -1.73
CA ASN A 365 33.11 17.63 -1.19
C ASN A 365 34.31 17.47 -0.23
N THR A 366 35.48 17.93 -0.66
CA THR A 366 36.77 17.78 0.04
C THR A 366 36.92 18.69 1.26
N ASN A 367 36.11 19.74 1.42
CA ASN A 367 36.17 20.64 2.58
C ASN A 367 35.77 19.96 3.90
N LEU A 368 35.10 18.79 3.85
CA LEU A 368 34.78 17.95 5.01
C LEU A 368 35.84 16.87 5.28
N PHE A 369 36.89 16.75 4.45
CA PHE A 369 37.93 15.71 4.52
C PHE A 369 39.20 16.14 5.27
N ALA A 370 39.27 17.38 5.77
CA ALA A 370 40.47 17.92 6.43
C ALA A 370 40.75 17.38 7.84
N THR A 371 39.93 16.48 8.39
CA THR A 371 40.18 15.87 9.72
C THR A 371 40.42 14.37 9.59
N LYS A 372 41.71 14.02 9.58
CA LYS A 372 42.37 12.75 9.99
C LYS A 372 41.59 11.43 9.85
N ASN A 373 42.27 10.50 9.17
CA ASN A 373 42.03 9.07 8.96
C ASN A 373 41.35 8.69 7.63
N TYR A 374 42.18 8.11 6.77
CA TYR A 374 41.94 7.45 5.49
C TYR A 374 40.99 6.22 5.57
N SER A 375 39.96 6.26 6.43
CA SER A 375 39.06 5.12 6.70
C SER A 375 37.60 5.36 6.29
N THR A 376 37.26 6.51 5.68
CA THR A 376 35.88 6.87 5.31
C THR A 376 35.47 6.52 3.87
N LEU A 377 36.41 6.12 3.03
CA LEU A 377 36.14 5.16 1.96
C LEU A 377 36.11 3.77 2.61
N SER A 378 34.96 3.38 3.15
CA SER A 378 34.63 1.95 3.23
C SER A 378 34.54 1.48 1.79
N SER A 379 35.71 1.18 1.20
CA SER A 379 36.15 0.87 -0.17
C SER A 379 35.21 0.90 -1.40
N ASN A 380 33.89 1.03 -1.29
CA ASN A 380 32.92 1.07 -2.38
C ASN A 380 31.63 1.89 -2.06
N ALA A 381 31.61 2.84 -1.11
CA ALA A 381 30.42 3.68 -0.87
C ALA A 381 30.72 5.06 -0.25
N ILE A 382 29.91 6.09 -0.57
CA ILE A 382 30.04 7.48 -0.10
C ILE A 382 28.88 7.83 0.84
N ARG A 383 29.11 8.54 1.96
CA ARG A 383 28.03 9.07 2.80
C ARG A 383 27.27 10.16 2.05
N VAL A 384 25.93 10.10 2.05
CA VAL A 384 25.09 11.10 1.36
C VAL A 384 25.39 12.54 1.82
N LYS A 385 25.74 12.75 3.09
CA LYS A 385 26.12 14.08 3.61
C LYS A 385 27.44 14.64 3.08
N HIS A 386 28.29 13.83 2.45
CA HIS A 386 29.62 14.23 1.96
C HIS A 386 29.63 14.57 0.46
N THR A 387 28.47 14.61 -0.18
CA THR A 387 28.31 14.92 -1.60
C THR A 387 27.23 15.97 -1.78
N ASN A 388 27.33 16.76 -2.85
CA ASN A 388 26.27 17.68 -3.23
C ASN A 388 25.17 16.88 -3.95
N CYS A 389 24.02 16.72 -3.32
CA CYS A 389 22.91 15.94 -3.87
C CYS A 389 22.15 16.66 -4.99
N ASP A 390 22.18 17.99 -5.03
CA ASP A 390 21.31 18.76 -5.93
C ASP A 390 21.61 18.51 -7.42
N SER A 391 22.85 18.12 -7.74
CA SER A 391 23.30 17.81 -9.11
C SER A 391 23.29 16.32 -9.46
N LEU A 392 22.85 15.44 -8.56
CA LEU A 392 22.95 13.98 -8.74
C LEU A 392 21.65 13.33 -9.20
N SER A 393 21.10 13.81 -10.31
CA SER A 393 19.90 13.27 -10.95
C SER A 393 20.19 12.79 -12.37
N LEU A 394 19.72 11.59 -12.71
CA LEU A 394 19.78 11.06 -14.07
C LEU A 394 18.39 11.03 -14.71
N PRO A 395 18.19 11.64 -15.89
CA PRO A 395 16.93 11.52 -16.61
C PRO A 395 16.79 10.13 -17.21
N LEU A 396 15.66 9.48 -16.97
CA LEU A 396 15.26 8.19 -17.52
C LEU A 396 13.95 8.36 -18.29
N HIS A 397 13.98 8.16 -19.60
CA HIS A 397 12.80 8.22 -20.45
C HIS A 397 12.39 6.82 -20.90
N ILE A 398 11.15 6.46 -20.60
CA ILE A 398 10.59 5.14 -20.85
C ILE A 398 9.41 5.31 -21.80
N ASP A 399 9.48 4.66 -22.95
CA ASP A 399 8.36 4.56 -23.88
C ASP A 399 7.48 3.37 -23.46
N VAL A 400 6.18 3.62 -23.34
CA VAL A 400 5.14 2.63 -23.05
C VAL A 400 4.19 2.59 -24.24
N GLU A 401 4.20 1.46 -24.93
CA GLU A 401 3.39 1.22 -26.12
C GLU A 401 2.29 0.21 -25.79
N ASN A 402 1.04 0.53 -26.12
CA ASN A 402 -0.07 -0.40 -26.00
C ASN A 402 -0.20 -1.21 -27.29
N ILE A 403 0.26 -2.45 -27.26
CA ILE A 403 0.29 -3.37 -28.41
C ILE A 403 -0.94 -4.28 -28.48
N GLY A 404 -1.90 -4.10 -27.58
CA GLY A 404 -3.18 -4.82 -27.64
C GLY A 404 -4.28 -4.00 -28.30
N ASN A 405 -5.51 -4.47 -28.12
CA ASN A 405 -6.71 -3.99 -28.82
C ASN A 405 -7.68 -3.21 -27.92
N MET A 406 -7.29 -2.92 -26.69
CA MET A 406 -8.11 -2.19 -25.73
C MET A 406 -7.29 -1.09 -25.10
N ASP A 407 -7.89 0.09 -24.95
CA ASP A 407 -7.30 1.17 -24.18
C ASP A 407 -7.04 0.69 -22.75
N GLY A 408 -5.97 1.18 -22.16
CA GLY A 408 -5.60 0.71 -20.84
C GLY A 408 -4.64 1.64 -20.15
N THR A 409 -4.65 1.52 -18.83
CA THR A 409 -3.73 2.27 -17.99
C THR A 409 -2.67 1.33 -17.44
N HIS A 410 -1.42 1.64 -17.73
CA HIS A 410 -0.27 0.89 -17.26
C HIS A 410 0.35 1.57 -16.05
N THR A 411 0.58 0.80 -14.98
CA THR A 411 1.32 1.26 -13.80
C THR A 411 2.77 0.78 -13.91
N LEU A 412 3.67 1.70 -14.24
CA LEU A 412 5.12 1.50 -14.26
C LEU A 412 5.66 1.48 -12.83
N LEU A 413 6.46 0.48 -12.50
CA LEU A 413 7.19 0.37 -11.24
C LEU A 413 8.68 0.30 -11.56
N LEU A 414 9.42 1.34 -11.18
CA LEU A 414 10.87 1.43 -11.36
C LEU A 414 11.56 0.97 -10.07
N PHE A 415 12.31 -0.12 -10.15
CA PHE A 415 13.10 -0.64 -9.05
C PHE A 415 14.58 -0.37 -9.25
N SER A 416 15.32 -0.20 -8.14
CA SER A 416 16.78 -0.18 -8.10
C SER A 416 17.30 -1.38 -7.31
N GLU A 417 18.33 -2.01 -7.85
CA GLU A 417 19.19 -2.99 -7.18
C GLU A 417 20.61 -2.40 -7.08
N PRO A 418 21.14 -2.24 -5.87
CA PRO A 418 22.49 -1.75 -5.65
C PRO A 418 23.56 -2.81 -5.99
N PRO A 419 24.85 -2.43 -6.08
CA PRO A 419 25.95 -3.35 -6.35
C PRO A 419 25.99 -4.54 -5.37
N ALA A 420 26.23 -5.74 -5.90
CA ALA A 420 26.26 -6.98 -5.13
C ALA A 420 27.37 -7.03 -4.05
N SER A 421 28.42 -6.21 -4.21
CA SER A 421 29.52 -6.07 -3.24
C SER A 421 29.09 -5.47 -1.90
N VAL A 422 27.89 -4.87 -1.83
CA VAL A 422 27.36 -4.19 -0.66
C VAL A 422 26.53 -5.16 0.19
N LYS A 423 27.12 -5.68 1.27
CA LYS A 423 26.51 -6.72 2.12
C LYS A 423 25.16 -6.33 2.74
N TRP A 424 24.90 -5.04 2.97
CA TRP A 424 23.66 -4.52 3.58
C TRP A 424 22.61 -4.10 2.54
N SER A 425 22.71 -4.55 1.30
CA SER A 425 21.73 -4.19 0.27
C SER A 425 20.43 -5.01 0.32
N PRO A 426 19.27 -4.42 -0.03
CA PRO A 426 18.08 -5.18 -0.41
C PRO A 426 18.29 -5.88 -1.76
N ASN A 427 17.47 -6.90 -2.06
CA ASN A 427 17.42 -7.54 -3.39
C ASN A 427 17.06 -6.52 -4.48
N LYS A 428 16.05 -5.69 -4.21
CA LYS A 428 15.67 -4.50 -4.99
C LYS A 428 14.78 -3.59 -4.15
N GLN A 429 14.66 -2.32 -4.52
CA GLN A 429 13.71 -1.37 -3.90
C GLN A 429 12.98 -0.58 -4.97
N LEU A 430 11.69 -0.32 -4.76
CA LEU A 430 10.92 0.61 -5.58
C LEU A 430 11.45 2.01 -5.33
N ILE A 431 11.82 2.71 -6.40
CA ILE A 431 12.33 4.08 -6.33
C ILE A 431 11.41 5.10 -6.98
N SER A 432 10.53 4.67 -7.89
CA SER A 432 9.54 5.51 -8.54
C SER A 432 8.40 4.66 -9.11
N PHE A 433 7.21 5.23 -9.24
CA PHE A 433 6.11 4.63 -9.97
C PHE A 433 5.31 5.70 -10.71
N HIS A 434 4.74 5.34 -11.86
CA HIS A 434 3.93 6.23 -12.68
C HIS A 434 2.76 5.47 -13.28
N ARG A 435 1.59 6.11 -13.30
CA ARG A 435 0.39 5.58 -13.97
C ARG A 435 0.22 6.33 -15.29
N VAL A 436 0.20 5.60 -16.40
CA VAL A 436 0.08 6.17 -17.75
C VAL A 436 -1.06 5.51 -18.52
N HIS A 437 -2.00 6.32 -19.00
CA HIS A 437 -3.06 5.86 -19.89
C HIS A 437 -2.53 5.83 -21.33
N VAL A 438 -2.69 4.71 -22.02
CA VAL A 438 -2.19 4.52 -23.38
C VAL A 438 -3.31 3.89 -24.22
N VAL A 439 -3.79 4.66 -25.20
CA VAL A 439 -4.77 4.21 -26.20
C VAL A 439 -4.21 3.02 -26.99
N ALA A 440 -5.05 2.09 -27.41
CA ALA A 440 -4.66 0.94 -28.22
C ALA A 440 -3.88 1.37 -29.47
N GLY A 441 -2.77 0.69 -29.76
CA GLY A 441 -1.87 1.01 -30.88
C GLY A 441 -1.04 2.29 -30.70
N SER A 442 -1.19 3.01 -29.58
CA SER A 442 -0.47 4.25 -29.30
C SER A 442 0.72 4.04 -28.36
N LYS A 443 1.57 5.07 -28.26
CA LYS A 443 2.74 5.10 -27.40
C LYS A 443 2.78 6.39 -26.60
N GLN A 444 3.17 6.27 -25.33
CA GLN A 444 3.37 7.40 -24.43
C GLN A 444 4.76 7.35 -23.81
N ARG A 445 5.38 8.52 -23.62
CA ARG A 445 6.70 8.63 -22.99
C ARG A 445 6.57 9.11 -21.56
N VAL A 446 7.14 8.35 -20.62
CA VAL A 446 7.24 8.70 -19.21
C VAL A 446 8.66 9.16 -18.93
N LYS A 447 8.80 10.33 -18.30
CA LYS A 447 10.08 10.92 -17.90
C LYS A 447 10.23 10.82 -16.39
N ILE A 448 11.35 10.25 -15.93
CA ILE A 448 11.63 10.02 -14.52
C ILE A 448 13.03 10.52 -14.21
N ASP A 449 13.18 11.34 -13.18
CA ASP A 449 14.50 11.75 -12.69
C ASP A 449 14.95 10.84 -11.54
N VAL A 450 15.97 10.03 -11.80
CA VAL A 450 16.56 9.12 -10.82
C VAL A 450 17.64 9.86 -10.02
N HIS A 451 17.27 10.35 -8.86
CA HIS A 451 18.20 11.01 -7.95
C HIS A 451 19.04 10.00 -7.14
N ALA A 452 20.36 9.98 -7.32
CA ALA A 452 21.27 9.02 -6.67
C ALA A 452 21.22 9.06 -5.13
N CYS A 453 21.23 10.24 -4.50
CA CYS A 453 21.17 10.34 -3.03
C CYS A 453 19.88 9.76 -2.43
N LYS A 454 18.74 9.92 -3.13
CA LYS A 454 17.43 9.47 -2.65
C LYS A 454 17.14 8.03 -3.05
N HIS A 455 17.38 7.69 -4.31
CA HIS A 455 16.92 6.47 -4.95
C HIS A 455 17.97 5.36 -4.98
N LEU A 456 19.26 5.69 -5.12
CA LEU A 456 20.35 4.72 -5.25
C LEU A 456 21.15 4.53 -3.95
N SER A 457 20.76 5.22 -2.87
CA SER A 457 21.39 5.07 -1.57
C SER A 457 20.79 3.94 -0.73
N VAL A 458 21.63 3.34 0.10
CA VAL A 458 21.27 2.31 1.09
C VAL A 458 21.59 2.79 2.49
N VAL A 459 21.02 2.15 3.50
CA VAL A 459 21.32 2.39 4.92
C VAL A 459 22.25 1.28 5.40
N ASP A 460 23.37 1.64 6.01
CA ASP A 460 24.32 0.68 6.59
C ASP A 460 23.89 0.22 7.99
N GLU A 461 24.74 -0.59 8.63
CA GLU A 461 24.52 -1.13 9.97
C GLU A 461 24.45 -0.06 11.08
N PHE A 462 24.99 1.14 10.85
CA PHE A 462 24.97 2.26 11.80
C PHE A 462 23.80 3.24 11.55
N GLY A 463 22.88 2.91 10.65
CA GLY A 463 21.76 3.80 10.32
C GLY A 463 22.15 4.99 9.43
N ILE A 464 23.36 4.99 8.86
CA ILE A 464 23.86 6.08 8.03
C ILE A 464 23.61 5.76 6.55
N ARG A 465 22.95 6.69 5.86
CA ARG A 465 22.66 6.60 4.44
C ARG A 465 23.92 6.80 3.58
N ARG A 466 24.21 5.84 2.71
CA ARG A 466 25.36 5.83 1.79
C ARG A 466 24.93 5.53 0.37
N ILE A 467 25.65 6.11 -0.59
CA ILE A 467 25.55 5.80 -2.01
C ILE A 467 26.64 4.77 -2.33
N PRO A 468 26.28 3.52 -2.65
CA PRO A 468 27.25 2.56 -3.17
C PRO A 468 27.83 3.02 -4.50
N MET A 469 29.14 2.88 -4.66
CA MET A 469 29.85 3.04 -5.93
C MET A 469 29.86 1.72 -6.71
N GLY A 470 30.02 1.81 -8.03
CA GLY A 470 29.97 0.68 -8.95
C GLY A 470 28.63 0.54 -9.65
N GLN A 471 28.34 -0.67 -10.14
CA GLN A 471 27.20 -0.93 -11.01
C GLN A 471 25.90 -1.15 -10.24
N HIS A 472 24.95 -0.23 -10.43
CA HIS A 472 23.55 -0.37 -10.03
C HIS A 472 22.73 -0.91 -11.19
N SER A 473 21.69 -1.68 -10.90
CA SER A 473 20.70 -2.11 -11.89
C SER A 473 19.35 -1.45 -11.63
N LEU A 474 18.71 -0.95 -12.68
CA LEU A 474 17.34 -0.48 -12.66
C LEU A 474 16.44 -1.49 -13.39
N TYR A 475 15.27 -1.77 -12.83
CA TYR A 475 14.29 -2.70 -13.41
C TYR A 475 12.94 -2.04 -13.63
N ILE A 476 12.35 -2.27 -14.80
CA ILE A 476 10.99 -1.87 -15.16
C ILE A 476 10.34 -3.07 -15.85
N GLY A 477 9.48 -3.80 -15.14
CA GLY A 477 9.02 -5.10 -15.62
C GLY A 477 10.20 -6.02 -15.93
N ASP A 478 10.32 -6.44 -17.19
CA ASP A 478 11.40 -7.30 -17.70
C ASP A 478 12.60 -6.50 -18.23
N LEU A 479 12.50 -5.17 -18.38
CA LEU A 479 13.61 -4.33 -18.79
C LEU A 479 14.61 -4.18 -17.64
N LYS A 480 15.90 -4.34 -17.98
CA LYS A 480 17.03 -4.08 -17.09
C LYS A 480 17.94 -3.02 -17.71
N HIS A 481 18.25 -1.98 -16.95
CA HIS A 481 19.24 -0.96 -17.29
C HIS A 481 20.35 -0.94 -16.24
N SER A 482 21.61 -0.73 -16.63
CA SER A 482 22.72 -0.63 -15.69
C SER A 482 23.28 0.78 -15.65
N ILE A 483 23.58 1.27 -14.44
CA ILE A 483 24.20 2.57 -14.20
C ILE A 483 25.45 2.39 -13.35
N SER A 484 26.59 2.86 -13.81
CA SER A 484 27.85 2.87 -13.08
C SER A 484 28.01 4.18 -12.32
N LEU A 485 28.17 4.11 -11.00
CA LEU A 485 28.45 5.27 -10.16
C LEU A 485 29.94 5.30 -9.81
N GLN A 486 30.60 6.39 -10.19
CA GLN A 486 32.03 6.59 -9.93
C GLN A 486 32.25 7.76 -8.99
N ALA A 487 33.13 7.57 -8.01
CA ALA A 487 33.56 8.64 -7.12
C ALA A 487 34.55 9.54 -7.86
N ASN A 488 34.32 10.85 -7.85
CA ASN A 488 35.30 11.82 -8.33
C ASN A 488 35.59 12.86 -7.25
N LEU A 489 36.87 13.20 -7.07
CA LEU A 489 37.27 14.26 -6.17
C LEU A 489 37.06 15.59 -6.89
N GLU A 490 36.44 16.57 -6.24
CA GLU A 490 36.52 17.94 -6.76
C GLU A 490 37.99 18.35 -6.75
N GLY A 491 38.56 18.49 -7.95
CA GLY A 491 39.87 19.08 -8.13
C GLY A 491 39.82 20.50 -7.58
N ILE A 492 40.72 20.80 -6.64
CA ILE A 492 41.01 22.16 -6.21
C ILE A 492 41.30 22.93 -7.50
N LYS A 493 40.37 23.81 -7.92
CA LYS A 493 40.71 24.86 -8.87
C LYS A 493 41.67 25.78 -8.11
N ASN A 494 42.96 25.64 -8.40
CA ASN A 494 44.00 26.55 -7.94
C ASN A 494 43.67 28.00 -8.30
#